data_AF-A0A0R2E339-F1
#
_entry.id   AF-A0A0R2E339-F1
#
_cell.length_a   1.000
_cell.length_b   1.000
_cell.length_c   1.000
_cell.angle_alpha   90.00
_cell.angle_beta   90.00
_cell.angle_gamma   90.00
#
_symmetry.space_group_name_H-M   'P 1'
#
loop_
_entity.id
_entity.type
_entity.pdbx_description
1 polymer ?
#
loop_
_entity_poly.entity_id
_entity_poly.type
_entity_poly.pdbx_seq_one_letter_code
_entity_poly.pdbx_strand_id
1 'polypeptide(L)'
;MHGNIMVWQVLLLTLYSMYQIWDELTIVSSLSQPVWAGLITGAIMGDVTKGLIIGGSLQLTVLGVGTFGGSSKIDANSGTILATAFSISTGMNASTAVAAIGVPVASLMIETDILGRFTNTFFQHRIDRLIDEENYSAIERNYLYGVFPWILSRGIPVFLALQFGGNFVSTAVKVLDTHLKWLSNGLATAGALLPAVGFAILLRYLPVKKHIAYLILGFTLTALFSTLYTNVQSLGTTMSTVSKGFAGSFNSVSMVAIALIGLGFAINEYKRNTEKQKLTELVSSYKDSSQEKSNDSEDGEIYGDED
;
A
#
# COMPACT_ATOMS: atom_id res chain seq x y z
N MET A 1 5.97 -31.39 8.99
CA MET A 1 6.48 -31.61 7.63
C MET A 1 7.32 -30.39 7.26
N HIS A 2 8.64 -30.44 7.49
CA HIS A 2 9.56 -29.34 7.16
C HIS A 2 9.98 -29.52 5.70
N GLY A 3 9.17 -28.96 4.79
CA GLY A 3 9.23 -29.24 3.37
C GLY A 3 10.06 -28.21 2.63
N ASN A 4 11.08 -28.68 1.90
CA ASN A 4 11.67 -27.94 0.80
C ASN A 4 10.57 -27.39 -0.10
N ILE A 5 10.70 -26.13 -0.51
CA ILE A 5 9.78 -25.51 -1.47
C ILE A 5 9.79 -26.36 -2.73
N MET A 6 8.63 -26.88 -3.13
CA MET A 6 8.54 -27.77 -4.29
C MET A 6 8.73 -26.98 -5.58
N VAL A 7 9.29 -27.61 -6.61
CA VAL A 7 9.57 -26.96 -7.91
C VAL A 7 8.31 -26.31 -8.51
N TRP A 8 7.15 -26.95 -8.38
CA TRP A 8 5.89 -26.36 -8.86
C TRP A 8 5.50 -25.09 -8.08
N GLN A 9 5.78 -25.02 -6.77
CA GLN A 9 5.57 -23.82 -5.97
C GLN A 9 6.53 -22.71 -6.40
N VAL A 10 7.81 -23.04 -6.63
CA VAL A 10 8.80 -22.09 -7.15
C VAL A 10 8.33 -21.48 -8.47
N LEU A 11 7.89 -22.32 -9.42
CA LEU A 11 7.41 -21.87 -10.72
C LEU A 11 6.16 -20.99 -10.61
N LEU A 12 5.17 -21.41 -9.82
CA LEU A 12 3.94 -20.62 -9.64
C LEU A 12 4.20 -19.28 -8.97
N LEU A 13 5.02 -19.25 -7.92
CA LEU A 13 5.35 -18.00 -7.22
C LEU A 13 6.20 -17.06 -8.08
N THR A 14 7.09 -17.62 -8.91
CA THR A 14 7.85 -16.85 -9.89
C THR A 14 6.92 -16.22 -10.92
N LEU A 15 6.05 -17.02 -11.55
CA LEU A 15 5.08 -16.52 -12.53
C LEU A 15 4.13 -15.50 -11.90
N TYR A 16 3.72 -15.71 -10.66
CA TYR A 16 2.89 -14.77 -9.92
C TYR A 16 3.61 -13.44 -9.67
N SER A 17 4.89 -13.44 -9.29
CA SER A 17 5.68 -12.20 -9.14
C SER A 17 5.81 -11.43 -10.47
N MET A 18 5.95 -12.15 -11.59
CA MET A 18 5.96 -11.56 -12.93
C MET A 18 4.60 -10.94 -13.28
N TYR A 19 3.52 -11.63 -12.94
CA TYR A 19 2.16 -11.12 -13.13
C TYR A 19 1.90 -9.86 -12.29
N GLN A 20 2.39 -9.80 -11.05
CA GLN A 20 2.15 -8.65 -10.17
C GLN A 20 2.73 -7.34 -10.72
N ILE A 21 3.96 -7.36 -11.24
CA ILE A 21 4.55 -6.14 -11.82
C ILE A 21 3.86 -5.77 -13.13
N TRP A 22 3.41 -6.75 -13.90
CA TRP A 22 2.63 -6.50 -15.12
C TRP A 22 1.26 -5.89 -14.80
N ASP A 23 0.56 -6.40 -13.78
CA ASP A 23 -0.68 -5.83 -13.27
C ASP A 23 -0.47 -4.40 -12.76
N GLU A 24 0.59 -4.16 -11.98
CA GLU A 24 0.89 -2.83 -11.43
C GLU A 24 1.08 -1.76 -12.51
N LEU A 25 1.65 -2.13 -13.66
CA LEU A 25 1.98 -1.19 -14.73
C LEU A 25 0.88 -1.03 -15.78
N THR A 26 0.05 -2.05 -15.99
CA THR A 26 -0.84 -2.10 -17.16
C THR A 26 -2.32 -2.17 -16.78
N ILE A 27 -2.71 -3.15 -15.97
CA ILE A 27 -4.13 -3.45 -15.70
C ILE A 27 -4.63 -2.69 -14.47
N VAL A 28 -3.75 -2.46 -13.48
CA VAL A 28 -4.03 -1.76 -12.22
C VAL A 28 -5.27 -2.35 -11.54
N SER A 29 -5.39 -3.68 -11.50
CA SER A 29 -6.55 -4.37 -10.90
C SER A 29 -6.61 -4.26 -9.37
N SER A 30 -5.65 -3.56 -8.76
CA SER A 30 -5.42 -3.51 -7.30
C SER A 30 -5.03 -4.85 -6.67
N LEU A 31 -4.81 -5.90 -7.47
CA LEU A 31 -4.30 -7.20 -7.02
C LEU A 31 -2.77 -7.17 -6.78
N SER A 32 -2.06 -6.21 -7.36
CA SER A 32 -0.65 -5.96 -7.07
C SER A 32 -0.44 -5.20 -5.75
N GLN A 33 -0.86 -5.82 -4.64
CA GLN A 33 -0.66 -5.30 -3.28
C GLN A 33 -0.10 -6.41 -2.36
N PRO A 34 0.73 -6.06 -1.36
CA PRO A 34 1.30 -7.02 -0.42
C PRO A 34 0.27 -7.95 0.25
N VAL A 35 -0.94 -7.48 0.56
CA VAL A 35 -1.99 -8.33 1.14
C VAL A 35 -2.37 -9.48 0.21
N TRP A 36 -2.56 -9.20 -1.09
CA TRP A 36 -2.86 -10.21 -2.09
C TRP A 36 -1.66 -11.13 -2.33
N ALA A 37 -0.45 -10.56 -2.32
CA ALA A 37 0.79 -11.32 -2.42
C ALA A 37 0.90 -12.38 -1.31
N GLY A 38 0.61 -11.97 -0.07
CA GLY A 38 0.61 -12.84 1.09
C GLY A 38 -0.52 -13.87 1.07
N LEU A 39 -1.73 -13.49 0.63
CA LEU A 39 -2.86 -14.40 0.48
C LEU A 39 -2.54 -15.53 -0.51
N ILE A 40 -2.11 -15.17 -1.72
CA ILE A 40 -1.85 -16.12 -2.81
C ILE A 40 -0.65 -17.01 -2.48
N THR A 41 0.43 -16.42 -1.95
CA THR A 41 1.60 -17.19 -1.52
C THR A 41 1.25 -18.12 -0.35
N GLY A 42 0.48 -17.65 0.63
CA GLY A 42 0.02 -18.47 1.75
C GLY A 42 -0.84 -19.64 1.28
N ALA A 43 -1.72 -19.43 0.30
CA ALA A 43 -2.52 -20.49 -0.32
C ALA A 43 -1.66 -21.54 -1.04
N ILE A 44 -0.66 -21.10 -1.82
CA ILE A 44 0.27 -22.00 -2.53
C ILE A 44 1.15 -22.80 -1.55
N MET A 45 1.53 -22.18 -0.45
CA MET A 45 2.40 -22.78 0.57
C MET A 45 1.64 -23.59 1.64
N GLY A 46 0.32 -23.45 1.71
CA GLY A 46 -0.56 -24.21 2.61
C GLY A 46 -0.87 -23.55 3.97
N ASP A 47 -0.50 -22.29 4.19
CA ASP A 47 -0.82 -21.52 5.40
C ASP A 47 -1.25 -20.08 5.04
N VAL A 48 -2.54 -19.94 4.78
CA VAL A 48 -3.17 -18.67 4.39
C VAL A 48 -3.12 -17.66 5.54
N THR A 49 -3.26 -18.10 6.78
CA THR A 49 -3.26 -17.19 7.93
C THR A 49 -1.90 -16.53 8.11
N LYS A 50 -0.80 -17.30 8.08
CA LYS A 50 0.55 -16.71 8.11
C LYS A 50 0.80 -15.81 6.90
N GLY A 51 0.35 -16.22 5.71
CA GLY A 51 0.45 -15.41 4.50
C GLY A 51 -0.23 -14.05 4.62
N LEU A 52 -1.48 -14.02 5.12
CA LEU A 52 -2.23 -12.79 5.35
C LEU A 52 -1.62 -11.90 6.43
N ILE A 53 -1.07 -12.48 7.50
CA ILE A 53 -0.37 -11.70 8.54
C ILE A 53 0.85 -11.00 7.93
N ILE A 54 1.70 -11.73 7.21
CA ILE A 54 2.91 -11.16 6.59
C ILE A 54 2.55 -10.10 5.53
N GLY A 55 1.59 -10.42 4.65
CA GLY A 55 1.13 -9.49 3.62
C GLY A 55 0.47 -8.23 4.20
N GLY A 56 -0.33 -8.37 5.26
CA GLY A 56 -0.91 -7.26 6.00
C GLY A 56 0.16 -6.39 6.67
N SER A 57 1.15 -7.01 7.33
CA SER A 57 2.25 -6.27 7.94
C SER A 57 3.07 -5.48 6.91
N LEU A 58 3.42 -6.09 5.78
CA LEU A 58 4.15 -5.39 4.72
C LEU A 58 3.29 -4.32 4.03
N GLN A 59 2.00 -4.56 3.84
CA GLN A 59 1.06 -3.54 3.36
C GLN A 59 1.10 -2.30 4.25
N LEU A 60 1.00 -2.50 5.56
CA LEU A 60 1.05 -1.40 6.53
C LEU A 60 2.41 -0.70 6.54
N THR A 61 3.49 -1.44 6.30
CA THR A 61 4.86 -0.88 6.26
C THR A 61 5.08 0.02 5.05
N VAL A 62 4.49 -0.33 3.90
CA VAL A 62 4.65 0.44 2.65
C VAL A 62 3.60 1.52 2.46
N LEU A 63 2.74 1.73 3.46
CA LEU A 63 1.83 2.86 3.47
C LEU A 63 2.61 4.16 3.26
N GLY A 64 2.26 4.91 2.21
CA GLY A 64 2.89 6.19 1.88
C GLY A 64 4.19 6.07 1.09
N VAL A 65 4.66 4.87 0.81
CA VAL A 65 5.81 4.64 -0.07
C VAL A 65 5.29 4.54 -1.51
N GLY A 66 5.59 5.57 -2.31
CA GLY A 66 5.17 5.69 -3.70
C GLY A 66 6.31 6.10 -4.62
N THR A 67 6.13 5.89 -5.93
CA THR A 67 7.06 6.39 -6.96
C THR A 67 6.68 7.82 -7.32
N PHE A 68 7.58 8.78 -7.12
CA PHE A 68 7.36 10.19 -7.45
C PHE A 68 8.49 10.69 -8.36
N GLY A 69 8.15 11.25 -9.51
CA GLY A 69 9.15 11.81 -10.43
C GLY A 69 10.16 10.79 -10.97
N GLY A 70 9.71 9.55 -11.25
CA GLY A 70 10.57 8.47 -11.75
C GLY A 70 11.39 7.74 -10.68
N SER A 71 11.23 8.09 -9.39
CA SER A 71 11.88 7.37 -8.30
C SER A 71 11.39 5.93 -8.19
N SER A 72 12.31 5.01 -7.96
CA SER A 72 11.99 3.64 -7.58
C SER A 72 11.49 3.60 -6.14
N LYS A 73 10.51 2.72 -5.89
CA LYS A 73 9.99 2.43 -4.56
C LYS A 73 10.35 1.01 -4.15
N ILE A 74 10.33 0.75 -2.85
CA ILE A 74 10.49 -0.61 -2.32
C ILE A 74 9.46 -1.57 -2.95
N ASP A 75 9.90 -2.76 -3.32
CA ASP A 75 9.03 -3.79 -3.87
C ASP A 75 8.56 -4.74 -2.76
N ALA A 76 7.52 -4.30 -2.04
CA ALA A 76 6.93 -5.11 -1.00
C ALA A 76 6.12 -6.30 -1.50
N ASN A 77 5.75 -6.36 -2.77
CA ASN A 77 5.06 -7.53 -3.33
C ASN A 77 6.01 -8.72 -3.38
N SER A 78 7.17 -8.56 -4.02
CA SER A 78 8.22 -9.58 -4.07
C SER A 78 8.77 -9.90 -2.68
N GLY A 79 8.93 -8.88 -1.82
CA GLY A 79 9.32 -9.07 -0.42
C GLY A 79 8.32 -9.93 0.37
N THR A 80 7.01 -9.74 0.13
CA THR A 80 5.96 -10.56 0.77
C THR A 80 6.00 -12.00 0.29
N ILE A 81 6.12 -12.23 -1.02
CA ILE A 81 6.20 -13.58 -1.59
C ILE A 81 7.34 -14.36 -0.93
N LEU A 82 8.53 -13.78 -0.89
CA LEU A 82 9.71 -14.44 -0.34
C LEU A 82 9.60 -14.63 1.18
N ALA A 83 9.16 -13.61 1.92
CA ALA A 83 8.97 -13.72 3.38
C ALA A 83 7.94 -14.79 3.75
N THR A 84 6.81 -14.86 3.05
CA THR A 84 5.77 -15.87 3.28
C THR A 84 6.25 -17.27 2.92
N ALA A 85 6.86 -17.45 1.75
CA ALA A 85 7.37 -18.76 1.33
C ALA A 85 8.44 -19.31 2.29
N PHE A 86 9.37 -18.46 2.73
CA PHE A 86 10.40 -18.89 3.68
C PHE A 86 9.89 -19.04 5.11
N SER A 87 8.96 -18.20 5.57
CA SER A 87 8.34 -18.35 6.89
C SER A 87 7.61 -19.68 7.01
N ILE A 88 6.83 -20.06 6.00
CA ILE A 88 6.04 -21.30 6.03
C ILE A 88 6.95 -22.53 5.92
N SER A 89 7.96 -22.51 5.05
CA SER A 89 8.89 -23.64 4.88
C SER A 89 9.82 -23.86 6.07
N THR A 90 10.27 -22.79 6.73
CA THR A 90 11.20 -22.86 7.87
C THR A 90 10.52 -22.85 9.24
N GLY A 91 9.22 -22.55 9.30
CA GLY A 91 8.48 -22.41 10.55
C GLY A 91 8.76 -21.10 11.31
N MET A 92 9.43 -20.13 10.68
CA MET A 92 9.72 -18.83 11.29
C MET A 92 8.43 -18.06 11.61
N ASN A 93 8.39 -17.37 12.75
CA ASN A 93 7.30 -16.48 13.11
C ASN A 93 7.09 -15.39 12.03
N ALA A 94 5.83 -15.06 11.73
CA ALA A 94 5.46 -14.05 10.74
C ALA A 94 6.13 -12.68 10.98
N SER A 95 6.15 -12.18 12.22
CA SER A 95 6.74 -10.87 12.55
C SER A 95 8.25 -10.86 12.32
N THR A 96 8.92 -11.95 12.68
CA THR A 96 10.35 -12.13 12.40
C THR A 96 10.59 -12.21 10.90
N ALA A 97 9.77 -12.94 10.15
CA ALA A 97 9.92 -13.08 8.70
C ALA A 97 9.75 -11.75 7.97
N VAL A 98 8.81 -10.90 8.40
CA VAL A 98 8.63 -9.56 7.85
C VAL A 98 9.91 -8.73 8.01
N ALA A 99 10.50 -8.70 9.21
CA ALA A 99 11.68 -7.88 9.47
C ALA A 99 13.00 -8.48 8.96
N ALA A 100 13.14 -9.81 9.01
CA ALA A 100 14.36 -10.53 8.63
C ALA A 100 14.51 -10.71 7.13
N ILE A 101 13.39 -10.93 6.45
CA ILE A 101 13.35 -11.31 5.03
C ILE A 101 12.58 -10.26 4.25
N GLY A 102 11.34 -9.98 4.64
CA GLY A 102 10.42 -9.15 3.86
C GLY A 102 10.96 -7.75 3.55
N VAL A 103 11.30 -6.97 4.56
CA VAL A 103 11.77 -5.59 4.39
C VAL A 103 13.15 -5.51 3.71
N PRO A 104 14.17 -6.30 4.10
CA PRO A 104 15.45 -6.29 3.40
C PRO A 104 15.33 -6.68 1.94
N VAL A 105 14.57 -7.75 1.63
CA VAL A 105 14.34 -8.18 0.25
C VAL A 105 13.59 -7.11 -0.55
N ALA A 106 12.53 -6.53 0.01
CA ALA A 106 11.78 -5.46 -0.64
C ALA A 106 12.67 -4.24 -0.97
N SER A 107 13.63 -3.94 -0.10
CA SER A 107 14.63 -2.90 -0.33
C SER A 107 15.63 -3.28 -1.42
N LEU A 108 16.14 -4.52 -1.42
CA LEU A 108 17.08 -5.00 -2.44
C LEU A 108 16.46 -5.04 -3.85
N MET A 109 15.16 -5.30 -3.94
CA MET A 109 14.42 -5.29 -5.20
C MET A 109 14.29 -3.89 -5.82
N ILE A 110 14.66 -2.82 -5.11
CA ILE A 110 14.81 -1.49 -5.73
C ILE A 110 15.87 -1.52 -6.83
N GLU A 111 16.98 -2.22 -6.60
CA GLU A 111 18.08 -2.28 -7.57
C GLU A 111 17.66 -3.02 -8.85
N THR A 112 16.83 -4.06 -8.70
CA THR A 112 16.30 -4.79 -9.86
C THR A 112 15.19 -4.00 -10.57
N ASP A 113 14.43 -3.16 -9.85
CA ASP A 113 13.54 -2.18 -10.48
C ASP A 113 14.31 -1.19 -11.35
N ILE A 114 15.39 -0.61 -10.80
CA ILE A 114 16.27 0.32 -11.51
C ILE A 114 16.85 -0.34 -12.76
N LEU A 115 17.34 -1.60 -12.65
CA LEU A 115 17.86 -2.34 -13.79
C LEU A 115 16.80 -2.61 -14.86
N GLY A 116 15.57 -2.93 -14.46
CA GLY A 116 14.43 -3.10 -15.37
C GLY A 116 14.13 -1.82 -16.15
N ARG A 117 14.12 -0.67 -15.45
CA ARG A 117 13.94 0.66 -16.07
C ARG A 117 15.06 0.98 -17.06
N PHE A 118 16.32 0.74 -16.68
CA PHE A 118 17.47 0.96 -17.57
C PHE A 118 17.38 0.09 -18.82
N THR A 119 17.07 -1.19 -18.67
CA THR A 119 16.94 -2.11 -19.81
C THR A 119 15.79 -1.69 -20.73
N ASN A 120 14.71 -1.13 -20.17
CA ASN A 120 13.58 -0.66 -20.96
C ASN A 120 13.92 0.55 -21.86
N THR A 121 14.93 1.35 -21.50
CA THR A 121 15.38 2.47 -22.36
C THR A 121 15.87 1.99 -23.72
N PHE A 122 16.41 0.76 -23.83
CA PHE A 122 16.81 0.19 -25.12
C PHE A 122 15.62 0.06 -26.08
N PHE A 123 14.46 -0.36 -25.57
CA PHE A 123 13.23 -0.45 -26.38
C PHE A 123 12.68 0.92 -26.74
N GLN A 124 12.85 1.91 -25.87
CA GLN A 124 12.45 3.30 -26.15
C GLN A 124 13.25 3.89 -27.32
N HIS A 125 14.58 3.81 -27.31
CA HIS A 125 15.40 4.29 -28.44
C HIS A 125 15.08 3.57 -29.76
N ARG A 126 14.68 2.30 -29.69
CA ARG A 126 14.24 1.55 -30.87
C ARG A 126 12.89 2.04 -31.38
N ILE A 127 11.97 2.40 -30.50
CA ILE A 127 10.69 3.00 -30.87
C ILE A 127 10.92 4.36 -31.54
N ASP A 128 11.82 5.19 -31.00
CA ASP A 128 12.14 6.51 -31.59
C ASP A 128 12.56 6.37 -33.06
N ARG A 129 13.46 5.44 -33.36
CA ARG A 129 13.88 5.16 -34.75
C ARG A 129 12.72 4.65 -35.63
N LEU A 130 11.82 3.84 -35.09
CA LEU A 130 10.69 3.30 -35.84
C LEU A 130 9.59 4.35 -36.11
N ILE A 131 9.54 5.41 -35.30
CA ILE A 131 8.68 6.57 -35.54
C ILE A 131 9.16 7.33 -36.78
N ASP A 132 10.47 7.54 -36.93
CA ASP A 132 11.05 8.17 -38.13
C ASP A 132 10.79 7.37 -39.41
N GLU A 133 10.65 6.04 -39.29
CA GLU A 133 10.34 5.12 -40.38
C GLU A 133 8.83 4.93 -40.61
N GLU A 134 7.96 5.63 -39.86
CA GLU A 134 6.49 5.55 -39.88
C GLU A 134 5.92 4.11 -39.78
N ASN A 135 6.66 3.19 -39.15
CA ASN A 135 6.27 1.78 -39.07
C ASN A 135 5.47 1.46 -37.80
N TYR A 136 4.17 1.76 -37.83
CA TYR A 136 3.26 1.59 -36.69
C TYR A 136 3.20 0.15 -36.14
N SER A 137 3.23 -0.88 -36.99
CA SER A 137 3.19 -2.28 -36.54
C SER A 137 4.45 -2.67 -35.75
N ALA A 138 5.61 -2.13 -36.14
CA ALA A 138 6.85 -2.36 -35.41
C ALA A 138 6.89 -1.60 -34.08
N ILE A 139 6.28 -0.41 -34.01
CA ILE A 139 6.15 0.38 -32.77
C ILE A 139 5.33 -0.40 -31.74
N GLU A 140 4.14 -0.88 -32.12
CA GLU A 140 3.26 -1.65 -31.22
C GLU A 140 3.96 -2.89 -30.66
N ARG A 141 4.69 -3.63 -31.51
CA ARG A 141 5.46 -4.80 -31.08
C ARG A 141 6.57 -4.44 -30.09
N ASN A 142 7.33 -3.38 -30.34
CA ASN A 142 8.42 -2.97 -29.43
C ASN A 142 7.88 -2.41 -28.12
N TYR A 143 6.74 -1.74 -28.15
CA TYR A 143 6.03 -1.33 -26.94
C TYR A 143 5.66 -2.54 -26.08
N LEU A 144 5.08 -3.58 -26.67
CA LEU A 144 4.76 -4.83 -25.97
C LEU A 144 6.02 -5.55 -25.47
N TYR A 145 7.12 -5.53 -26.23
CA TYR A 145 8.39 -6.09 -25.78
C TYR A 145 8.99 -5.37 -24.57
N GLY A 146 8.65 -4.10 -24.36
CA GLY A 146 9.04 -3.33 -23.18
C GLY A 146 8.54 -3.92 -21.86
N VAL A 147 7.51 -4.79 -21.88
CA VAL A 147 7.04 -5.51 -20.69
C VAL A 147 8.04 -6.55 -20.20
N PHE A 148 8.85 -7.15 -21.09
CA PHE A 148 9.80 -8.21 -20.72
C PHE A 148 10.84 -7.78 -19.66
N PRO A 149 11.53 -6.61 -19.82
CA PRO A 149 12.40 -6.07 -18.78
C PRO A 149 11.74 -5.98 -17.40
N TRP A 150 10.47 -5.56 -17.33
CA TRP A 150 9.76 -5.39 -16.07
C TRP A 150 9.46 -6.72 -15.38
N ILE A 151 8.89 -7.68 -16.12
CA ILE A 151 8.54 -8.98 -15.55
C ILE A 151 9.79 -9.78 -15.17
N LEU A 152 10.85 -9.71 -15.97
CA LEU A 152 12.11 -10.40 -15.67
C LEU A 152 12.82 -9.80 -14.46
N SER A 153 12.71 -8.49 -14.24
CA SER A 153 13.38 -7.87 -13.10
C SER A 153 12.81 -8.27 -11.73
N ARG A 154 11.60 -8.83 -11.69
CA ARG A 154 10.99 -9.45 -10.49
C ARG A 154 11.08 -10.97 -10.52
N GLY A 155 10.77 -11.56 -11.67
CA GLY A 155 10.76 -13.01 -11.84
C GLY A 155 12.14 -13.64 -11.60
N ILE A 156 13.22 -13.08 -12.16
CA ILE A 156 14.56 -13.66 -12.01
C ILE A 156 15.00 -13.66 -10.53
N PRO A 157 14.97 -12.53 -9.78
CA PRO A 157 15.37 -12.56 -8.38
C PRO A 157 14.49 -13.45 -7.50
N VAL A 158 13.17 -13.44 -7.70
CA VAL A 158 12.24 -14.30 -6.94
C VAL A 158 12.53 -15.78 -7.21
N PHE A 159 12.74 -16.16 -8.48
CA PHE A 159 13.12 -17.51 -8.85
C PHE A 159 14.43 -17.94 -8.19
N LEU A 160 15.48 -17.12 -8.31
CA LEU A 160 16.79 -17.40 -7.74
C LEU A 160 16.71 -17.54 -6.22
N ALA A 161 15.98 -16.64 -5.56
CA ALA A 161 15.77 -16.69 -4.13
C ALA A 161 15.05 -17.98 -3.73
N LEU A 162 13.91 -18.31 -4.33
CA LEU A 162 13.15 -19.52 -3.96
C LEU A 162 13.91 -20.82 -4.26
N GLN A 163 14.62 -20.88 -5.40
CA GLN A 163 15.32 -22.08 -5.84
C GLN A 163 16.61 -22.35 -5.04
N PHE A 164 17.38 -21.30 -4.73
CA PHE A 164 18.72 -21.44 -4.11
C PHE A 164 18.77 -20.95 -2.66
N GLY A 165 17.82 -20.13 -2.23
CA GLY A 165 17.81 -19.51 -0.90
C GLY A 165 17.38 -20.44 0.23
N GLY A 166 16.73 -21.57 -0.05
CA GLY A 166 16.20 -22.48 0.98
C GLY A 166 17.25 -22.93 2.02
N ASN A 167 18.44 -23.36 1.57
CA ASN A 167 19.51 -23.79 2.46
C ASN A 167 20.09 -22.63 3.28
N PHE A 168 20.27 -21.47 2.65
CA PHE A 168 20.78 -20.28 3.32
C PHE A 168 19.80 -19.81 4.41
N VAL A 169 18.52 -19.69 4.07
CA VAL A 169 17.50 -19.24 5.01
C VAL A 169 17.30 -20.26 6.14
N SER A 170 17.25 -21.57 5.84
CA SER A 170 17.14 -22.61 6.88
C SER A 170 18.32 -22.58 7.86
N THR A 171 19.54 -22.37 7.36
CA THR A 171 20.73 -22.25 8.20
C THR A 171 20.67 -20.98 9.05
N ALA A 172 20.28 -19.86 8.45
CA ALA A 172 20.11 -18.59 9.16
C ALA A 172 19.06 -18.70 10.27
N VAL A 173 17.91 -19.34 10.02
CA VAL A 173 16.85 -19.56 11.03
C VAL A 173 17.39 -20.42 12.17
N LYS A 174 18.06 -21.53 11.87
CA LYS A 174 18.63 -22.41 12.91
C LYS A 174 19.59 -21.64 13.81
N VAL A 175 20.50 -20.86 13.22
CA VAL A 175 21.45 -20.03 13.97
C VAL A 175 20.73 -18.96 14.82
N LEU A 176 19.67 -18.35 14.28
CA LEU A 176 18.85 -17.38 15.01
C LEU A 176 18.22 -18.00 16.26
N ASP A 177 17.67 -19.22 16.13
CA ASP A 177 16.93 -19.87 17.21
C ASP A 177 17.84 -20.53 18.26
N THR A 178 19.02 -21.04 17.88
CA THR A 178 19.96 -21.65 18.83
C THR A 178 20.94 -20.66 19.45
N HIS A 179 21.58 -19.81 18.65
CA HIS A 179 22.70 -18.97 19.12
C HIS A 179 22.30 -17.51 19.39
N LEU A 180 21.24 -17.02 18.74
CA LEU A 180 20.93 -15.59 18.69
C LEU A 180 19.45 -15.29 19.02
N LYS A 181 18.91 -15.90 20.07
CA LYS A 181 17.51 -15.66 20.50
C LYS A 181 17.20 -14.19 20.75
N TRP A 182 18.16 -13.42 21.29
CA TRP A 182 18.00 -11.98 21.49
C TRP A 182 17.78 -11.24 20.18
N LEU A 183 18.44 -11.65 19.09
CA LEU A 183 18.29 -11.07 17.76
C LEU A 183 16.95 -11.49 17.14
N SER A 184 16.57 -12.77 17.25
CA SER A 184 15.26 -13.25 16.79
C SER A 184 14.11 -12.48 17.45
N ASN A 185 14.17 -12.30 18.78
CA ASN A 185 13.20 -11.51 19.53
C ASN A 185 13.24 -10.02 19.17
N GLY A 186 14.43 -9.45 18.99
CA GLY A 186 14.60 -8.06 18.56
C GLY A 186 13.99 -7.82 17.18
N LEU A 187 14.17 -8.77 16.26
CA LEU A 187 13.66 -8.72 14.89
C LEU A 187 12.15 -8.92 14.84
N ALA A 188 11.60 -9.81 15.68
CA ALA A 188 10.15 -9.94 15.87
C ALA A 188 9.53 -8.63 16.40
N THR A 189 10.18 -7.99 17.38
CA THR A 189 9.74 -6.72 17.95
C THR A 189 9.82 -5.59 16.94
N ALA A 190 10.93 -5.51 16.19
CA ALA A 190 11.09 -4.55 15.10
C ALA A 190 10.02 -4.75 14.03
N GLY A 191 9.75 -6.01 13.64
CA GLY A 191 8.72 -6.38 12.67
C GLY A 191 7.32 -5.94 13.09
N ALA A 192 7.00 -6.07 14.38
CA ALA A 192 5.73 -5.60 14.93
C ALA A 192 5.58 -4.06 14.92
N LEU A 193 6.70 -3.33 14.92
CA LEU A 193 6.72 -1.85 14.89
C LEU A 193 6.79 -1.27 13.47
N LEU A 194 7.10 -2.05 12.44
CA LEU A 194 7.18 -1.58 11.05
C LEU A 194 5.91 -0.86 10.53
N PRO A 195 4.67 -1.30 10.86
CA PRO A 195 3.46 -0.55 10.52
C PRO A 195 3.49 0.92 10.97
N ALA A 196 4.08 1.21 12.14
CA ALA A 196 4.17 2.58 12.64
C ALA A 196 5.05 3.47 11.74
N VAL A 197 6.09 2.90 11.11
CA VAL A 197 6.95 3.60 10.16
C VAL A 197 6.16 3.98 8.90
N GLY A 198 5.35 3.06 8.35
CA GLY A 198 4.48 3.35 7.21
C GLY A 198 3.48 4.48 7.50
N PHE A 199 2.82 4.45 8.66
CA PHE A 199 1.96 5.56 9.08
C PHE A 199 2.73 6.88 9.23
N ALA A 200 3.95 6.86 9.76
CA ALA A 200 4.77 8.07 9.87
C ALA A 200 5.12 8.66 8.50
N ILE A 201 5.43 7.80 7.52
CA ILE A 201 5.68 8.21 6.13
C ILE A 201 4.42 8.82 5.51
N LEU A 202 3.25 8.17 5.63
CA LEU A 202 1.97 8.73 5.17
C LEU A 202 1.69 10.11 5.76
N LEU A 203 1.83 10.27 7.08
CA LEU A 203 1.56 11.52 7.77
C LEU A 203 2.52 12.65 7.37
N ARG A 204 3.72 12.32 6.89
CA ARG A 204 4.65 13.30 6.33
C ARG A 204 4.19 13.86 4.99
N TYR A 205 3.50 13.06 4.18
CA TYR A 205 2.94 13.52 2.90
C TYR A 205 1.63 14.28 3.07
N LEU A 206 0.86 13.98 4.12
CA LEU A 206 -0.39 14.69 4.42
C LEU A 206 -0.11 16.06 5.07
N PRO A 207 -0.96 17.08 4.82
CA PRO A 207 -0.84 18.41 5.43
C PRO A 207 -1.29 18.42 6.92
N VAL A 208 -0.77 17.48 7.72
CA VAL A 208 -1.18 17.25 9.12
C VAL A 208 -1.01 18.52 9.97
N LYS A 209 0.03 19.32 9.71
CA LYS A 209 0.27 20.58 10.43
C LYS A 209 -0.89 21.58 10.29
N LYS A 210 -1.61 21.58 9.16
CA LYS A 210 -2.76 22.48 8.95
C LYS A 210 -4.05 21.93 9.57
N HIS A 211 -4.14 20.62 9.75
CA HIS A 211 -5.38 19.91 10.09
C HIS A 211 -5.21 18.94 11.28
N ILE A 212 -4.35 19.29 12.24
CA ILE A 212 -3.99 18.39 13.36
C ILE A 212 -5.19 18.04 14.24
N ALA A 213 -6.18 18.94 14.34
CA ALA A 213 -7.42 18.70 15.08
C ALA A 213 -8.19 17.48 14.56
N TYR A 214 -8.23 17.26 13.25
CA TYR A 214 -8.89 16.09 12.64
C TYR A 214 -8.13 14.79 12.93
N LEU A 215 -6.80 14.86 12.99
CA LEU A 215 -5.97 13.70 13.37
C LEU A 215 -6.20 13.30 14.83
N ILE A 216 -6.19 14.27 15.75
CA ILE A 216 -6.46 14.03 17.18
C ILE A 216 -7.88 13.49 17.39
N LEU A 217 -8.87 14.06 16.70
CA LEU A 217 -10.26 13.63 16.77
C LEU A 217 -10.42 12.18 16.27
N GLY A 218 -9.85 11.86 15.09
CA GLY A 218 -9.89 10.50 14.54
C GLY A 218 -9.20 9.49 15.45
N PHE A 219 -8.03 9.84 16.00
CA PHE A 219 -7.33 9.01 16.98
C PHE A 219 -8.15 8.77 18.25
N THR A 220 -8.73 9.83 18.83
CA THR A 220 -9.51 9.75 20.06
C THR A 220 -10.76 8.89 19.89
N LEU A 221 -11.51 9.08 18.80
CA LEU A 221 -12.69 8.26 18.49
C LEU A 221 -12.32 6.79 18.28
N THR A 222 -11.23 6.54 17.52
CA THR A 222 -10.75 5.17 17.28
C THR A 222 -10.32 4.50 18.59
N ALA A 223 -9.60 5.20 19.46
CA ALA A 223 -9.16 4.67 20.75
C ALA A 223 -10.35 4.36 21.68
N LEU A 224 -11.36 5.24 21.73
CA LEU A 224 -12.57 5.04 22.53
C LEU A 224 -13.36 3.83 22.05
N PHE A 225 -13.64 3.73 20.75
CA PHE A 225 -14.37 2.58 20.20
C PHE A 225 -13.57 1.28 20.32
N SER A 226 -12.28 1.30 20.02
CA SER A 226 -11.44 0.11 20.18
C SER A 226 -11.46 -0.42 21.62
N THR A 227 -11.36 0.48 22.62
CA THR A 227 -11.40 0.09 24.04
C THR A 227 -12.77 -0.47 24.44
N LEU A 228 -13.85 0.22 24.07
CA LEU A 228 -15.22 -0.20 24.37
C LEU A 228 -15.50 -1.60 23.84
N TYR A 229 -15.24 -1.84 22.56
CA TYR A 229 -15.56 -3.12 21.93
C TYR A 229 -14.64 -4.25 22.38
N THR A 230 -13.38 -3.97 22.70
CA THR A 230 -12.48 -4.96 23.31
C THR A 230 -13.00 -5.40 24.68
N ASN A 231 -13.48 -4.46 25.49
CA ASN A 231 -14.06 -4.77 26.80
C ASN A 231 -15.36 -5.57 26.68
N VAL A 232 -16.25 -5.20 25.73
CA VAL A 232 -17.48 -5.95 25.44
C VAL A 232 -17.17 -7.37 24.95
N GLN A 233 -16.18 -7.51 24.07
CA GLN A 233 -15.72 -8.82 23.59
C GLN A 233 -15.23 -9.69 24.76
N SER A 234 -14.34 -9.15 25.60
CA SER A 234 -13.79 -9.86 26.77
C SER A 234 -14.89 -10.33 27.73
N LEU A 235 -15.85 -9.44 28.03
CA LEU A 235 -17.03 -9.76 28.86
C LEU A 235 -17.89 -10.85 28.20
N GLY A 236 -18.13 -10.76 26.89
CA GLY A 236 -18.89 -11.73 26.11
C GLY A 236 -18.26 -13.13 26.12
N THR A 237 -16.95 -13.22 25.89
CA THR A 237 -16.20 -14.49 25.96
C THR A 237 -16.20 -15.10 27.37
N THR A 238 -16.08 -14.25 28.40
CA THR A 238 -16.15 -14.71 29.80
C THR A 238 -17.53 -15.25 30.12
N MET A 239 -18.60 -14.55 29.71
CA MET A 239 -19.98 -14.97 29.94
C MET A 239 -20.35 -16.27 29.18
N SER A 240 -19.84 -16.43 27.96
CA SER A 240 -20.01 -17.66 27.17
C SER A 240 -19.34 -18.88 27.83
N THR A 241 -18.26 -18.66 28.57
CA THR A 241 -17.59 -19.73 29.34
C THR A 241 -18.39 -20.16 30.57
N VAL A 242 -19.13 -19.23 31.19
CA VAL A 242 -19.93 -19.49 32.40
C VAL A 242 -21.33 -20.03 32.07
N SER A 243 -21.94 -19.59 30.98
CA SER A 243 -23.26 -20.04 30.53
C SER A 243 -23.16 -20.70 29.16
N LYS A 244 -23.27 -22.05 29.12
CA LYS A 244 -23.31 -22.82 27.86
C LYS A 244 -24.51 -22.48 26.97
N GLY A 245 -25.53 -21.78 27.49
CA GLY A 245 -26.67 -21.26 26.73
C GLY A 245 -26.43 -19.90 26.07
N PHE A 246 -25.31 -19.23 26.37
CA PHE A 246 -24.96 -17.93 25.81
C PHE A 246 -24.06 -18.10 24.58
N ALA A 247 -24.68 -18.28 23.42
CA ALA A 247 -24.02 -18.49 22.12
C ALA A 247 -23.75 -17.17 21.35
N GLY A 248 -23.53 -16.05 22.06
CA GLY A 248 -23.24 -14.76 21.43
C GLY A 248 -21.77 -14.64 21.04
N SER A 249 -21.48 -14.53 19.74
CA SER A 249 -20.14 -14.17 19.24
C SER A 249 -19.97 -12.66 19.24
N PHE A 250 -19.25 -12.13 20.23
CA PHE A 250 -18.91 -10.70 20.29
C PHE A 250 -17.59 -10.48 19.57
N ASN A 251 -17.66 -9.92 18.36
CA ASN A 251 -16.49 -9.49 17.62
C ASN A 251 -16.16 -8.04 17.99
N SER A 252 -14.87 -7.73 18.05
CA SER A 252 -14.43 -6.34 18.07
C SER A 252 -14.88 -5.62 16.79
N VAL A 253 -15.10 -4.31 16.86
CA VAL A 253 -15.39 -3.53 15.65
C VAL A 253 -14.18 -3.62 14.73
N SER A 254 -14.43 -4.03 13.48
CA SER A 254 -13.37 -4.07 12.48
C SER A 254 -12.84 -2.65 12.26
N MET A 255 -11.52 -2.50 12.12
CA MET A 255 -10.92 -1.19 11.79
C MET A 255 -11.54 -0.59 10.50
N VAL A 256 -12.06 -1.44 9.62
CA VAL A 256 -12.83 -1.04 8.43
C VAL A 256 -14.09 -0.26 8.81
N ALA A 257 -14.87 -0.71 9.80
CA ALA A 257 -16.07 0.01 10.22
C ALA A 257 -15.75 1.40 10.81
N ILE A 258 -14.68 1.51 11.59
CA ILE A 258 -14.21 2.82 12.10
C ILE A 258 -13.75 3.71 10.95
N ALA A 259 -13.02 3.15 9.99
CA ALA A 259 -12.58 3.87 8.80
C ALA A 259 -13.77 4.37 7.95
N LEU A 260 -14.82 3.57 7.78
CA LEU A 260 -16.03 3.96 7.04
C LEU A 260 -16.80 5.10 7.74
N ILE A 261 -16.88 5.08 9.08
CA ILE A 261 -17.47 6.17 9.86
C ILE A 261 -16.66 7.46 9.64
N GLY A 262 -15.33 7.38 9.75
CA GLY A 262 -14.43 8.52 9.49
C GLY A 262 -14.55 9.06 8.07
N LEU A 263 -14.67 8.18 7.08
CA LEU A 263 -14.88 8.53 5.67
C LEU A 263 -16.23 9.23 5.47
N GLY A 264 -17.29 8.78 6.15
CA GLY A 264 -18.59 9.46 6.16
C GLY A 264 -18.50 10.90 6.66
N PHE A 265 -17.79 11.13 7.77
CA PHE A 265 -17.53 12.49 8.27
C PHE A 265 -16.71 13.34 7.29
N ALA A 266 -15.68 12.75 6.68
CA ALA A 266 -14.84 13.44 5.71
C ALA A 266 -15.64 13.86 4.46
N ILE A 267 -16.51 12.99 3.93
CA ILE A 267 -17.39 13.33 2.81
C ILE A 267 -18.36 14.45 3.19
N ASN A 268 -18.95 14.39 4.38
CA ASN A 268 -19.88 15.42 4.83
C ASN A 268 -19.20 16.79 4.98
N GLU A 269 -17.99 16.82 5.53
CA GLU A 269 -17.21 18.05 5.65
C GLU A 269 -16.75 18.58 4.29
N TYR A 270 -16.36 17.70 3.38
CA TYR A 270 -16.01 18.09 2.01
C TYR A 270 -17.19 18.78 1.31
N LYS A 271 -18.39 18.19 1.36
CA LYS A 271 -19.61 18.80 0.79
C LYS A 271 -19.92 20.17 1.41
N ARG A 272 -19.86 20.28 2.74
CA ARG A 272 -20.08 21.56 3.45
C ARG A 272 -19.08 22.64 3.04
N ASN A 273 -17.81 22.28 2.87
CA ASN A 273 -16.78 23.23 2.46
C ASN A 273 -16.93 23.65 1.00
N THR A 274 -17.28 22.73 0.09
CA THR A 274 -17.58 23.08 -1.31
C THR A 274 -18.81 23.99 -1.42
N GLU A 275 -19.86 23.75 -0.63
CA GLU A 275 -21.04 24.62 -0.58
C GLU A 275 -20.70 26.01 -0.04
N LYS A 276 -19.90 26.10 1.03
CA LYS A 276 -19.41 27.39 1.55
C LYS A 276 -18.57 28.15 0.53
N GLN A 277 -17.73 27.47 -0.25
CA GLN A 277 -16.93 28.10 -1.31
C GLN A 277 -17.83 28.68 -2.41
N LYS A 278 -18.81 27.90 -2.89
CA LYS A 278 -19.79 28.36 -3.89
C LYS A 278 -20.60 29.56 -3.37
N LEU A 279 -21.04 29.52 -2.11
CA LEU A 279 -21.74 30.63 -1.46
C LEU A 279 -20.85 31.88 -1.37
N THR A 280 -19.56 31.72 -1.10
CA THR A 280 -18.60 32.83 -1.03
C THR A 280 -18.36 33.46 -2.41
N GLU A 281 -18.22 32.64 -3.45
CA GLU A 281 -18.07 33.08 -4.85
C GLU A 281 -19.32 33.79 -5.37
N LEU A 282 -20.51 33.29 -5.04
CA LEU A 282 -21.79 33.94 -5.38
C LEU A 282 -21.95 35.29 -4.68
N VAL A 283 -21.55 35.39 -3.41
CA VAL A 283 -21.59 36.66 -2.66
C VAL A 283 -20.56 37.66 -3.19
N SER A 284 -19.37 37.23 -3.61
CA SER A 284 -18.41 38.13 -4.25
C SER A 284 -18.89 38.63 -5.62
N SER A 285 -19.51 37.76 -6.43
CA SER A 285 -20.09 38.14 -7.73
C SER A 285 -21.26 39.11 -7.59
N TYR A 286 -22.12 38.91 -6.57
CA TYR A 286 -23.19 39.86 -6.26
C TYR A 286 -22.65 41.23 -5.81
N LYS A 287 -21.57 41.23 -5.01
CA LYS A 287 -20.94 42.46 -4.51
C LYS A 287 -20.28 43.28 -5.64
N ASP A 288 -19.65 42.61 -6.61
CA ASP A 288 -19.09 43.23 -7.82
C ASP A 288 -20.20 43.88 -8.68
N SER A 289 -21.29 43.15 -8.94
CA SER A 289 -22.43 43.67 -9.71
C SER A 289 -23.22 44.80 -9.01
N SER A 290 -23.11 44.89 -7.69
CA SER A 290 -23.73 45.97 -6.89
C SER A 290 -22.88 47.23 -6.83
N GLN A 291 -21.55 47.11 -6.95
CA GLN A 291 -20.64 48.27 -7.07
C GLN A 291 -20.70 48.90 -8.47
N GLU A 292 -20.91 48.10 -9.52
CA GLU A 292 -21.13 48.59 -10.88
C GLU A 292 -22.43 49.42 -10.98
N LYS A 293 -23.51 48.99 -10.31
CA LYS A 293 -24.79 49.71 -10.28
C LYS A 293 -24.82 50.96 -9.41
N SER A 294 -23.94 51.10 -8.42
CA SER A 294 -23.86 52.33 -7.62
C SER A 294 -23.12 53.45 -8.32
N ASN A 295 -22.15 53.13 -9.18
CA ASN A 295 -21.41 54.14 -9.96
C ASN A 295 -22.25 54.73 -11.10
N ASP A 296 -23.21 53.99 -11.65
CA ASP A 296 -24.08 54.44 -12.75
C ASP A 296 -25.22 55.37 -12.30
N SER A 297 -25.39 55.57 -10.98
CA SER A 297 -26.45 56.41 -10.40
C SER A 297 -25.98 57.79 -9.88
N GLU A 298 -24.68 58.10 -9.94
CA GLU A 298 -24.13 59.39 -9.49
C GLU A 298 -23.71 60.35 -10.63
N ASP A 299 -23.58 59.90 -11.89
CA ASP A 299 -23.21 60.77 -13.03
C ASP A 299 -24.45 61.30 -13.80
N GLY A 300 -25.33 61.96 -13.06
CA GLY A 300 -26.56 62.57 -13.55
C GLY A 300 -26.57 64.09 -13.58
N GLU A 301 -25.48 64.76 -13.99
CA GLU A 301 -25.51 66.19 -14.32
C GLU A 301 -24.82 66.47 -15.67
N ILE A 302 -25.63 66.57 -16.72
CA ILE A 302 -25.22 67.15 -18.02
C ILE A 302 -25.50 68.65 -17.95
N TYR A 303 -24.43 69.45 -17.95
CA TYR A 303 -24.47 70.85 -18.37
C TYR A 303 -24.79 70.90 -19.88
N GLY A 304 -25.92 71.51 -20.23
CA GLY A 304 -26.27 71.85 -21.62
C GLY A 304 -25.98 73.33 -21.88
N ASP A 305 -24.90 73.60 -22.61
CA ASP A 305 -24.65 74.86 -23.32
C ASP A 305 -25.26 74.75 -24.74
N GLU A 306 -26.34 75.49 -25.01
CA GLU A 306 -26.83 76.02 -26.30
C GLU A 306 -27.69 77.24 -25.89
N ASP A 307 -27.47 78.51 -26.25
CA ASP A 307 -26.95 79.19 -27.46
C ASP A 307 -26.07 80.42 -27.14
#